data_AF-A0A8H4RDW7-F1
#
_entry.id   AF-A0A8H4RDW7-F1
#
_cell.length_a   1.000
_cell.length_b   1.000
_cell.length_c   1.000
_cell.angle_alpha   90.00
_cell.angle_beta   90.00
_cell.angle_gamma   90.00
#
_symmetry.space_group_name_H-M   'P 1'
#
loop_
_entity.id
_entity.type
_entity.pdbx_description
1 polymer ?
#
loop_
_entity_poly.entity_id
_entity_poly.type
_entity_poly.pdbx_seq_one_letter_code
_entity_poly.pdbx_strand_id
1 'polypeptide(L)'
;MDQGAYENPQLVKELHRDLARKYQIHKAKIQEIWRYFDGDQRGLAFKADAAGGVILEDLNDRSLGNVYKLMLEYNLCDIAEPGSDYLLNLLQHRATKSLSEQYCEGLKDYFGDYPFILNSMRVNNLRHISDFKYDFTMFWNKAKYGESLRTTTRKNYETAMRNLAVAESDRRSPRKRPALSCPNFPLS
;
A
#
# COMPACT_ATOMS: atom_id res chain seq x y z
N MET A 1 23.59 14.77 6.71
CA MET A 1 22.53 13.74 6.76
C MET A 1 22.56 13.03 5.42
N ASP A 2 22.79 11.72 5.48
CA ASP A 2 23.05 10.85 4.34
C ASP A 2 21.80 10.76 3.44
N GLN A 3 21.94 11.21 2.19
CA GLN A 3 20.90 11.19 1.15
C GLN A 3 20.83 9.83 0.42
N GLY A 4 21.60 8.82 0.84
CA GLY A 4 21.75 7.56 0.12
C GLY A 4 20.70 6.45 0.38
N ALA A 5 19.78 6.62 1.33
CA ALA A 5 18.91 5.52 1.78
C ALA A 5 17.51 5.48 1.13
N TYR A 6 17.11 6.50 0.38
CA TYR A 6 15.74 6.61 -0.12
C TYR A 6 15.63 6.19 -1.58
N GLU A 7 14.83 5.15 -1.80
CA GLU A 7 14.37 4.61 -3.08
C GLU A 7 15.33 3.65 -3.78
N ASN A 8 15.40 2.41 -3.27
CA ASN A 8 15.80 1.27 -4.08
C ASN A 8 14.58 0.43 -4.49
N PRO A 9 13.94 0.70 -5.65
CA PRO A 9 12.86 -0.14 -6.18
C PRO A 9 13.24 -1.62 -6.29
N GLN A 10 14.53 -1.92 -6.45
CA GLN A 10 15.04 -3.29 -6.49
C GLN A 10 14.95 -3.98 -5.12
N LEU A 11 15.21 -3.26 -4.03
CA LEU A 11 15.03 -3.80 -2.68
C LEU A 11 13.56 -4.14 -2.41
N VAL A 12 12.64 -3.26 -2.77
CA VAL A 12 11.19 -3.51 -2.60
C VAL A 12 10.74 -4.73 -3.42
N LYS A 13 11.23 -4.86 -4.66
CA LYS A 13 11.02 -6.06 -5.51
C LYS A 13 11.56 -7.33 -4.85
N GLU A 14 12.72 -7.26 -4.23
CA GLU A 14 13.36 -8.38 -3.54
C GLU A 14 12.59 -8.80 -2.30
N LEU A 15 12.20 -7.85 -1.46
CA LEU A 15 11.38 -8.09 -0.27
C LEU A 15 10.02 -8.70 -0.64
N HIS A 16 9.36 -8.18 -1.68
CA HIS A 16 8.10 -8.74 -2.15
C HIS A 16 8.27 -10.17 -2.69
N ARG A 17 9.34 -10.45 -3.45
CA ARG A 17 9.65 -11.82 -3.91
C ARG A 17 9.94 -12.77 -2.74
N ASP A 18 10.66 -12.31 -1.73
CA ASP A 18 10.96 -13.10 -0.54
C ASP A 18 9.69 -13.39 0.27
N LEU A 19 8.81 -12.39 0.44
CA LEU A 19 7.49 -12.57 1.05
C LEU A 19 6.66 -13.62 0.31
N ALA A 20 6.57 -13.52 -1.02
CA ALA A 20 5.85 -14.48 -1.85
C ALA A 20 6.40 -15.90 -1.68
N ARG A 21 7.72 -16.05 -1.69
CA ARG A 21 8.40 -17.34 -1.48
C ARG A 21 8.11 -17.93 -0.10
N LYS A 22 8.30 -17.13 0.96
CA LYS A 22 8.02 -17.54 2.35
C LYS A 22 6.55 -17.91 2.54
N TYR A 23 5.63 -17.14 1.96
CA TYR A 23 4.21 -17.44 2.01
C TYR A 23 3.90 -18.79 1.37
N GLN A 24 4.44 -19.10 0.18
CA GLN A 24 4.18 -20.41 -0.45
C GLN A 24 4.68 -21.58 0.40
N ILE A 25 5.83 -21.44 1.06
CA ILE A 25 6.42 -22.48 1.90
C ILE A 25 5.62 -22.64 3.21
N HIS A 26 5.20 -21.54 3.83
CA HIS A 26 4.71 -21.54 5.21
C HIS A 26 3.20 -21.33 5.37
N LYS A 27 2.44 -20.97 4.32
CA LYS A 27 1.01 -20.58 4.43
C LYS A 27 0.16 -21.59 5.19
N ALA A 28 0.32 -22.89 4.92
CA ALA A 28 -0.49 -23.92 5.55
C ALA A 28 -0.25 -23.96 7.07
N LYS A 29 1.03 -23.86 7.48
CA LYS A 29 1.40 -23.86 8.90
C LYS A 29 0.98 -22.57 9.60
N ILE A 30 1.11 -21.43 8.93
CA ILE A 30 0.65 -20.13 9.44
C ILE A 30 -0.87 -20.16 9.68
N GLN A 31 -1.64 -20.68 8.72
CA GLN A 31 -3.10 -20.79 8.84
C GLN A 31 -3.52 -21.71 9.99
N GLU A 32 -2.85 -22.86 10.14
CA GLU A 32 -3.09 -23.80 11.25
C GLU A 32 -2.85 -23.14 12.61
N ILE A 33 -1.66 -22.52 12.79
CA ILE A 33 -1.28 -21.87 14.05
C ILE A 33 -2.23 -20.70 14.35
N TRP A 34 -2.50 -19.85 13.36
CA TRP A 34 -3.32 -18.65 13.55
C TRP A 34 -4.76 -18.97 13.95
N ARG A 35 -5.33 -20.05 13.38
CA ARG A 35 -6.69 -20.50 13.72
C ARG A 35 -6.76 -21.23 15.06
N TYR A 36 -5.63 -21.72 15.58
CA TYR A 36 -5.53 -22.27 16.92
C TYR A 36 -5.46 -21.17 17.98
N PHE A 37 -4.87 -20.02 17.67
CA PHE A 37 -4.72 -18.92 18.61
C PHE A 37 -6.04 -18.21 18.95
N ASP A 38 -6.24 -17.94 20.24
CA ASP A 38 -7.22 -16.99 20.74
C ASP A 38 -6.76 -15.52 20.52
N GLY A 39 -7.59 -14.55 20.90
CA GLY A 39 -7.30 -13.14 20.69
C GLY A 39 -6.02 -12.66 21.38
N ASP A 40 -5.79 -13.11 22.62
CA ASP A 40 -4.60 -12.72 23.39
C ASP A 40 -3.33 -13.30 22.78
N GLN A 41 -3.36 -14.58 22.37
CA GLN A 41 -2.26 -15.24 21.69
C GLN A 41 -1.95 -14.60 20.34
N ARG A 42 -2.97 -14.21 19.57
CA ARG A 42 -2.81 -13.45 18.32
C ARG A 42 -2.14 -12.11 18.57
N GLY A 43 -2.58 -11.38 19.59
CA GLY A 43 -2.00 -10.09 19.94
C GLY A 43 -0.54 -10.20 20.37
N LEU A 44 -0.20 -11.19 21.20
CA LEU A 44 1.16 -11.48 21.61
C LEU A 44 2.06 -11.87 20.41
N ALA A 45 1.57 -12.76 19.56
CA ALA A 45 2.30 -13.19 18.37
C ALA A 45 2.56 -12.02 17.42
N PHE A 46 1.59 -11.12 17.24
CA PHE A 46 1.74 -9.96 16.37
C PHE A 46 2.72 -8.93 16.96
N LYS A 47 2.64 -8.66 18.27
CA LYS A 47 3.56 -7.75 18.99
C LYS A 47 5.01 -8.27 19.00
N ALA A 48 5.24 -9.58 19.00
CA ALA A 48 6.58 -10.15 19.04
C ALA A 48 7.47 -9.77 17.84
N ASP A 49 6.88 -9.47 16.68
CA ASP A 49 7.61 -9.09 15.46
C ASP A 49 7.78 -7.57 15.29
N ALA A 50 7.11 -6.77 16.13
CA ALA A 50 7.22 -5.31 16.07
C ALA A 50 8.45 -4.81 16.84
N ALA A 51 9.14 -3.82 16.28
CA ALA A 51 10.26 -3.16 16.97
C ALA A 51 9.78 -2.55 18.30
N GLY A 52 10.26 -3.12 19.42
CA GLY A 52 9.85 -2.72 20.77
C GLY A 52 8.43 -3.17 21.16
N GLY A 53 7.80 -4.05 20.40
CA GLY A 53 6.45 -4.56 20.68
C GLY A 53 5.33 -3.54 20.47
N VAL A 54 5.61 -2.40 19.84
CA VAL A 54 4.66 -1.30 19.68
C VAL A 54 3.97 -1.41 18.32
N ILE A 55 2.65 -1.47 18.35
CA ILE A 55 1.75 -1.62 17.21
C ILE A 55 0.58 -0.65 17.42
N LEU A 56 -0.06 -0.22 16.34
CA LEU A 56 -1.29 0.56 16.43
C LEU A 56 -2.35 -0.28 17.15
N GLU A 57 -2.90 0.22 18.25
CA GLU A 57 -3.95 -0.49 18.96
C GLU A 57 -5.24 -0.54 18.10
N ASP A 58 -5.57 0.57 17.44
CA ASP A 58 -6.70 0.69 16.51
C ASP A 58 -6.43 1.75 15.42
N LEU A 59 -7.43 2.01 14.56
CA LEU A 59 -7.33 2.97 13.45
C LEU A 59 -7.17 4.45 13.90
N ASN A 60 -7.54 4.75 15.13
CA ASN A 60 -7.48 6.07 15.76
C ASN A 60 -6.23 6.26 16.63
N ASP A 61 -5.44 5.20 16.84
CA ASP A 61 -4.18 5.31 17.57
C ASP A 61 -3.21 6.26 16.86
N ARG A 62 -2.63 7.18 17.65
CA ARG A 62 -1.67 8.21 17.23
C ARG A 62 -0.32 8.06 17.94
N SER A 63 -0.17 7.05 18.80
CA SER A 63 1.01 6.82 19.64
C SER A 63 2.29 6.60 18.83
N LEU A 64 2.17 6.01 17.63
CA LEU A 64 3.28 5.71 16.71
C LEU A 64 3.60 6.84 15.71
N GLY A 65 3.27 8.10 16.04
CA GLY A 65 3.67 9.25 15.24
C GLY A 65 3.02 9.24 13.85
N ASN A 66 3.80 9.18 12.76
CA ASN A 66 3.24 9.19 11.40
C ASN A 66 2.88 7.80 10.85
N VAL A 67 3.15 6.70 11.58
CA VAL A 67 2.90 5.33 11.09
C VAL A 67 1.42 5.09 10.79
N TYR A 68 0.53 5.57 11.66
CA TYR A 68 -0.93 5.49 11.45
C TYR A 68 -1.41 6.19 10.17
N LYS A 69 -0.58 7.04 9.56
CA LYS A 69 -0.95 7.69 8.30
C LYS A 69 -0.72 6.80 7.09
N LEU A 70 0.06 5.72 7.22
CA LEU A 70 0.53 4.88 6.12
C LEU A 70 0.18 3.40 6.27
N MET A 71 0.05 2.88 7.50
CA MET A 71 -0.08 1.43 7.76
C MET A 71 -1.22 1.10 8.73
N LEU A 72 -2.43 1.60 8.46
CA LEU A 72 -3.59 1.34 9.34
C LEU A 72 -4.07 -0.12 9.30
N GLU A 73 -3.77 -0.85 8.22
CA GLU A 73 -4.10 -2.27 8.09
C GLU A 73 -3.35 -3.17 9.08
N TYR A 74 -2.31 -2.64 9.74
CA TYR A 74 -1.54 -3.33 10.77
C TYR A 74 -1.92 -2.83 12.17
N ASN A 75 -3.21 -2.92 12.51
CA ASN A 75 -3.73 -2.57 13.83
C ASN A 75 -4.14 -3.82 14.62
N LEU A 76 -3.97 -3.75 15.95
CA LEU A 76 -4.19 -4.88 16.83
C LEU A 76 -5.66 -5.29 16.89
N CYS A 77 -6.58 -4.32 16.92
CA CYS A 77 -8.02 -4.55 16.97
C CYS A 77 -8.48 -5.50 15.85
N ASP A 78 -8.17 -5.17 14.59
CA ASP A 78 -8.62 -5.97 13.44
C ASP A 78 -7.89 -7.32 13.33
N ILE A 79 -6.61 -7.36 13.72
CA ILE A 79 -5.76 -8.55 13.63
C ILE A 79 -6.12 -9.56 14.72
N ALA A 80 -6.26 -9.12 15.97
CA ALA A 80 -6.52 -9.99 17.11
C ALA A 80 -8.00 -10.37 17.28
N GLU A 81 -8.90 -9.80 16.47
CA GLU A 81 -10.34 -10.10 16.49
C GLU A 81 -10.59 -11.64 16.48
N PRO A 82 -11.29 -12.19 17.49
CA PRO A 82 -11.53 -13.62 17.59
C PRO A 82 -12.24 -14.19 16.36
N GLY A 83 -11.73 -15.30 15.82
CA GLY A 83 -12.30 -15.94 14.63
C GLY A 83 -12.06 -15.17 13.31
N SER A 84 -11.38 -14.03 13.35
CA SER A 84 -11.05 -13.27 12.14
C SER A 84 -9.93 -13.93 11.35
N ASP A 85 -10.13 -14.05 10.03
CA ASP A 85 -9.09 -14.42 9.07
C ASP A 85 -8.38 -13.16 8.48
N TYR A 86 -8.58 -11.97 9.08
CA TYR A 86 -8.07 -10.69 8.56
C TYR A 86 -6.57 -10.72 8.26
N LEU A 87 -5.73 -11.10 9.23
CA LEU A 87 -4.28 -11.20 9.01
C LEU A 87 -3.92 -12.20 7.91
N LEU A 88 -4.62 -13.34 7.84
CA LEU A 88 -4.37 -14.37 6.82
C LEU A 88 -4.70 -13.85 5.42
N ASN A 89 -5.82 -13.13 5.30
CA ASN A 89 -6.24 -12.49 4.06
C ASN A 89 -5.26 -11.39 3.66
N LEU A 90 -4.84 -10.54 4.61
CA LEU A 90 -3.84 -9.49 4.40
C LEU A 90 -2.52 -10.08 3.89
N LEU A 91 -2.00 -11.10 4.58
CA LEU A 91 -0.77 -11.78 4.20
C LEU A 91 -0.88 -12.42 2.82
N GLN A 92 -1.99 -13.09 2.52
CA GLN A 92 -2.24 -13.67 1.19
C GLN A 92 -2.24 -12.59 0.11
N HIS A 93 -2.95 -11.48 0.33
CA HIS A 93 -3.03 -10.40 -0.63
C HIS A 93 -1.66 -9.79 -0.89
N ARG A 94 -0.93 -9.41 0.19
CA ARG A 94 0.42 -8.83 0.12
C ARG A 94 1.46 -9.77 -0.50
N ALA A 95 1.29 -11.08 -0.39
CA ALA A 95 2.22 -12.07 -0.93
C ALA A 95 1.92 -12.52 -2.38
N THR A 96 0.67 -12.38 -2.85
CA THR A 96 0.23 -12.97 -4.14
C THR A 96 -0.14 -11.94 -5.20
N LYS A 97 -0.51 -10.73 -4.80
CA LYS A 97 -0.80 -9.62 -5.73
C LYS A 97 0.48 -8.86 -6.04
N SER A 98 0.67 -8.44 -7.29
CA SER A 98 1.77 -7.51 -7.62
C SER A 98 1.56 -6.18 -6.90
N LEU A 99 2.63 -5.42 -6.63
CA LEU A 99 2.49 -4.13 -5.93
C LEU A 99 1.57 -3.14 -6.67
N SER A 100 1.52 -3.19 -8.01
CA SER A 100 0.55 -2.40 -8.78
C SER A 100 -0.90 -2.84 -8.54
N GLU A 101 -1.14 -4.13 -8.32
CA GLU A 101 -2.47 -4.63 -7.96
C GLU A 101 -2.80 -4.25 -6.51
N GLN A 102 -1.87 -4.34 -5.57
CA GLN A 102 -2.07 -3.91 -4.17
C GLN A 102 -2.35 -2.40 -4.06
N TYR A 103 -1.70 -1.60 -4.91
CA TYR A 103 -1.95 -0.16 -4.98
C TYR A 103 -3.39 0.15 -5.40
N CYS A 104 -3.94 -0.65 -6.31
CA CYS A 104 -5.26 -0.43 -6.92
C CYS A 104 -6.40 -1.14 -6.18
N GLU A 105 -6.15 -2.33 -5.65
CA GLU A 105 -7.11 -3.27 -5.08
C GLU A 105 -6.70 -3.64 -3.66
N GLY A 106 -7.64 -3.67 -2.73
CA GLY A 106 -7.39 -4.14 -1.36
C GLY A 106 -7.84 -5.58 -1.15
N LEU A 107 -8.02 -5.93 0.12
CA LEU A 107 -8.78 -7.12 0.50
C LEU A 107 -10.22 -7.02 0.00
N LYS A 108 -10.91 -8.17 -0.09
CA LYS A 108 -12.34 -8.17 -0.38
C LYS A 108 -13.04 -7.26 0.63
N ASP A 109 -13.73 -6.24 0.14
CA ASP A 109 -14.40 -5.18 0.92
C ASP A 109 -13.49 -4.06 1.49
N TYR A 110 -12.18 -4.08 1.17
CA TYR A 110 -11.22 -3.06 1.55
C TYR A 110 -10.61 -2.35 0.34
N PHE A 111 -10.17 -1.11 0.55
CA PHE A 111 -9.47 -0.32 -0.45
C PHE A 111 -8.02 -0.80 -0.63
N GLY A 112 -7.48 -0.63 -1.84
CA GLY A 112 -6.03 -0.76 -2.07
C GLY A 112 -5.25 0.40 -1.46
N ASP A 113 -3.94 0.43 -1.69
CA ASP A 113 -3.08 1.46 -1.08
C ASP A 113 -3.44 2.88 -1.56
N TYR A 114 -3.89 3.04 -2.81
CA TYR A 114 -4.21 4.35 -3.39
C TYR A 114 -5.39 5.06 -2.69
N PRO A 115 -6.61 4.49 -2.62
CA PRO A 115 -7.71 5.17 -1.92
C PRO A 115 -7.40 5.35 -0.44
N PHE A 116 -6.62 4.44 0.15
CA PHE A 116 -6.15 4.56 1.52
C PHE A 116 -5.26 5.80 1.73
N ILE A 117 -4.22 5.97 0.91
CA ILE A 117 -3.31 7.12 0.93
C ILE A 117 -4.11 8.42 0.73
N LEU A 118 -5.01 8.46 -0.26
CA LEU A 118 -5.85 9.64 -0.50
C LEU A 118 -6.73 9.99 0.70
N ASN A 119 -7.36 9.00 1.32
CA ASN A 119 -8.15 9.24 2.51
C ASN A 119 -7.29 9.77 3.65
N SER A 120 -6.10 9.20 3.87
CA SER A 120 -5.14 9.65 4.88
C SER A 120 -4.62 11.07 4.63
N MET A 121 -4.38 11.45 3.37
CA MET A 121 -4.05 12.84 3.00
C MET A 121 -5.16 13.81 3.40
N ARG A 122 -6.42 13.41 3.24
CA ARG A 122 -7.59 14.21 3.57
C ARG A 122 -7.86 14.30 5.08
N VAL A 123 -7.85 13.16 5.77
CA VAL A 123 -8.34 13.06 7.16
C VAL A 123 -7.22 13.07 8.21
N ASN A 124 -6.04 12.57 7.86
CA ASN A 124 -4.91 12.42 8.78
C ASN A 124 -3.77 13.41 8.50
N ASN A 125 -3.97 14.35 7.56
CA ASN A 125 -2.95 15.31 7.13
C ASN A 125 -1.64 14.60 6.74
N LEU A 126 -1.74 13.47 6.03
CA LEU A 126 -0.58 12.85 5.39
C LEU A 126 -0.06 13.81 4.33
N ARG A 127 1.08 14.44 4.63
CA ARG A 127 1.77 15.37 3.74
C ARG A 127 3.26 15.12 3.82
N HIS A 128 3.93 15.24 2.69
CA HIS A 128 5.37 15.25 2.68
C HIS A 128 5.90 16.51 3.37
N ILE A 129 7.05 16.42 4.04
CA ILE A 129 7.63 17.55 4.77
C ILE A 129 8.11 18.67 3.83
N SER A 130 8.54 18.28 2.63
CA SER A 130 8.95 19.20 1.57
C SER A 130 7.84 19.40 0.55
N ASP A 131 7.71 20.62 0.08
CA ASP A 131 6.86 20.96 -1.05
C ASP A 131 7.48 20.45 -2.36
N PHE A 132 6.92 19.37 -2.91
CA PHE A 132 7.29 18.84 -4.22
C PHE A 132 6.54 19.55 -5.34
N LYS A 133 6.81 20.84 -5.47
CA LYS A 133 6.17 21.68 -6.47
C LYS A 133 6.60 21.20 -7.87
N TYR A 134 5.61 20.78 -8.67
CA TYR A 134 5.79 20.30 -10.05
C TYR A 134 6.41 18.90 -10.21
N ASP A 135 6.35 18.10 -9.15
CA ASP A 135 6.70 16.69 -9.20
C ASP A 135 5.41 15.85 -9.26
N PHE A 136 5.50 14.69 -9.92
CA PHE A 136 4.45 13.69 -9.91
C PHE A 136 5.06 12.29 -10.02
N THR A 137 4.42 11.31 -9.40
CA THR A 137 4.84 9.91 -9.44
C THR A 137 3.81 9.08 -10.19
N MET A 138 4.29 8.17 -11.01
CA MET A 138 3.49 7.42 -11.97
C MET A 138 3.71 5.92 -11.80
N PHE A 139 2.63 5.16 -11.64
CA PHE A 139 2.67 3.71 -11.45
C PHE A 139 2.29 2.99 -12.75
N TRP A 140 3.26 2.75 -13.64
CA TRP A 140 3.01 2.40 -15.06
C TRP A 140 2.61 0.95 -15.33
N ASN A 141 3.36 0.01 -14.77
CA ASN A 141 3.17 -1.42 -14.98
C ASN A 141 4.02 -2.20 -13.97
N LYS A 142 3.82 -3.52 -13.97
CA LYS A 142 4.54 -4.46 -13.08
C LYS A 142 6.06 -4.38 -13.18
N ALA A 143 6.64 -3.82 -14.26
CA ALA A 143 8.09 -3.69 -14.40
C ALA A 143 8.66 -2.43 -13.75
N LYS A 144 7.95 -1.30 -13.88
CA LYS A 144 8.45 0.01 -13.46
C LYS A 144 8.12 0.42 -12.03
N TYR A 145 7.19 -0.24 -11.34
CA TYR A 145 6.81 -0.01 -9.92
C TYR A 145 6.35 1.42 -9.61
N GLY A 146 7.19 2.44 -9.78
CA GLY A 146 6.86 3.86 -9.78
C GLY A 146 7.96 4.64 -10.49
N GLU A 147 7.59 5.69 -11.24
CA GLU A 147 8.53 6.63 -11.84
C GLU A 147 8.13 8.04 -11.41
N SER A 148 9.04 8.71 -10.70
CA SER A 148 8.87 10.10 -10.27
C SER A 148 9.48 11.04 -11.29
N LEU A 149 8.70 12.00 -11.76
CA LEU A 149 9.11 13.01 -12.72
C LEU A 149 9.04 14.37 -12.05
N ARG A 150 10.18 15.04 -12.00
CA ARG A 150 10.29 16.45 -11.59
C ARG A 150 10.30 17.32 -12.82
N THR A 151 9.42 18.32 -12.85
CA THR A 151 9.45 19.35 -13.89
C THR A 151 9.92 20.67 -13.32
N THR A 152 10.61 21.47 -14.14
CA THR A 152 11.23 22.72 -13.69
C THR A 152 10.26 23.91 -13.69
N THR A 153 9.11 23.79 -14.36
CA THR A 153 8.16 24.89 -14.52
C THR A 153 6.71 24.42 -14.43
N ARG A 154 5.82 25.31 -13.98
CA ARG A 154 4.37 25.09 -13.98
C ARG A 154 3.83 24.68 -15.34
N LYS A 155 4.30 25.35 -16.40
CA LYS A 155 3.85 25.07 -17.77
C LYS A 155 4.18 23.64 -18.19
N ASN A 156 5.38 23.17 -17.85
CA ASN A 156 5.82 21.81 -18.16
C ASN A 156 5.02 20.78 -17.36
N TYR A 157 4.77 21.04 -16.08
CA TYR A 157 3.90 20.22 -15.25
C TYR A 157 2.49 20.08 -15.82
N GLU A 158 1.83 21.21 -16.11
CA GLU A 158 0.47 21.21 -16.66
C GLU A 158 0.40 20.51 -18.02
N THR A 159 1.42 20.69 -18.86
CA THR A 159 1.51 20.00 -20.16
C THR A 159 1.66 18.49 -19.98
N ALA A 160 2.53 18.05 -19.05
CA ALA A 160 2.70 16.64 -18.73
C ALA A 160 1.37 16.04 -18.23
N MET A 161 0.72 16.67 -17.25
CA MET A 161 -0.56 16.20 -16.71
C MET A 161 -1.66 16.12 -17.77
N ARG A 162 -1.75 17.08 -18.70
CA ARG A 162 -2.70 17.01 -19.84
C ARG A 162 -2.42 15.83 -20.76
N ASN A 163 -1.16 15.64 -21.16
CA ASN A 163 -0.79 14.53 -22.04
C ASN A 163 -1.09 13.17 -21.41
N LEU A 164 -0.88 13.05 -20.10
CA LEU A 164 -1.19 11.84 -19.32
C LEU A 164 -2.69 11.57 -19.25
N ALA A 165 -3.51 12.61 -19.05
CA ALA A 165 -4.97 12.47 -19.06
C ALA A 165 -5.52 12.02 -20.42
N VAL A 166 -4.94 12.52 -21.52
CA VAL A 166 -5.30 12.10 -22.88
C VAL A 166 -4.90 10.64 -23.12
N ALA A 167 -3.68 10.25 -22.77
CA ALA A 167 -3.20 8.88 -22.94
C ALA A 167 -4.03 7.85 -22.14
N GLU A 168 -4.49 8.21 -20.95
CA GLU A 168 -5.39 7.36 -20.14
C GLU A 168 -6.79 7.26 -20.77
N SER A 169 -7.30 8.35 -21.34
CA SER A 169 -8.59 8.36 -22.04
C SER A 169 -8.56 7.49 -23.30
N ASP A 170 -7.46 7.55 -24.06
CA ASP A 170 -7.26 6.71 -25.25
C ASP A 170 -7.13 5.22 -24.90
N ARG A 171 -6.50 4.88 -23.76
CA ARG A 171 -6.45 3.48 -23.25
C ARG A 171 -7.81 2.93 -22.86
N ARG A 172 -8.75 3.78 -22.43
CA ARG A 172 -10.12 3.37 -22.07
C ARG A 172 -11.04 3.25 -23.28
N SER A 173 -10.59 3.63 -24.48
CA SER A 173 -11.34 3.45 -25.73
C SER A 173 -11.54 1.95 -26.05
N PRO A 174 -12.70 1.52 -26.61
CA PRO A 174 -13.15 0.11 -26.57
C PRO A 174 -12.33 -0.91 -27.38
N ARG A 175 -11.20 -0.53 -27.99
CA ARG A 175 -10.39 -1.46 -28.79
C ARG A 175 -9.20 -1.96 -27.99
N LYS A 176 -9.40 -3.14 -27.39
CA LYS A 176 -8.45 -4.04 -26.69
C LYS A 176 -8.28 -3.76 -25.18
N ARG A 177 -9.14 -4.42 -24.37
CA ARG A 177 -8.81 -4.76 -22.97
C ARG A 177 -7.87 -5.99 -22.95
N PRO A 178 -7.01 -6.10 -21.93
CA PRO A 178 -7.41 -6.85 -20.74
C PRO A 178 -7.54 -5.95 -19.51
N ALA A 179 -8.40 -6.37 -18.59
CA ALA A 179 -8.92 -5.60 -17.47
C ALA A 179 -7.83 -5.07 -16.53
N LEU A 180 -8.02 -3.82 -16.08
CA LEU A 180 -8.01 -3.31 -14.69
C LEU A 180 -7.86 -1.79 -14.76
N SER A 181 -8.96 -1.07 -14.64
CA SER A 181 -8.99 0.41 -14.61
C SER A 181 -9.59 0.87 -13.29
N CYS A 182 -8.83 1.62 -12.49
CA CYS A 182 -9.33 2.29 -11.30
C CYS A 182 -10.33 3.41 -11.69
N PRO A 183 -11.43 3.59 -10.94
CA PRO A 183 -12.37 4.67 -11.21
C PRO A 183 -11.76 6.02 -10.80
N ASN A 184 -11.87 7.01 -11.71
CA ASN A 184 -11.56 8.41 -11.44
C ASN A 184 -12.72 9.00 -10.63
N PHE A 185 -12.43 9.58 -9.47
CA PHE A 185 -13.36 10.51 -8.80
C PHE A 185 -12.80 11.94 -8.88
N PRO A 186 -13.67 12.95 -9.11
CA PRO A 186 -13.25 14.33 -9.27
C PRO A 186 -12.87 14.92 -7.92
N LEU A 187 -11.77 15.66 -7.89
CA LEU A 187 -11.42 16.52 -6.76
C LEU A 187 -12.39 17.70 -6.74
N SER A 188 -13.12 17.85 -5.63
CA SER A 188 -13.83 19.08 -5.24
C SER A 188 -12.93 19.88 -4.31
#